data_AF-A0A074LLE5-F1
#
_entry.id   AF-A0A074LLE5-F1
#
_cell.length_a   1.000
_cell.length_b   1.000
_cell.length_c   1.000
_cell.angle_alpha   90.00
_cell.angle_beta   90.00
_cell.angle_gamma   90.00
#
_symmetry.space_group_name_H-M   'P 1'
#
loop_
_entity.id
_entity.type
_entity.pdbx_description
1 polymer ?
#
loop_
_entity_poly.entity_id
_entity_poly.type
_entity_poly.pdbx_seq_one_letter_code
_entity_poly.pdbx_strand_id
1 'polypeptide(L)' 'MINSNQGWTSMTLRLQTGFDEKGAPQYKDKGYSRVLPSAAQADVYAVGEALAGLTSYDLHHIQLTNREDLTRI' A
#
# COMPACT_ATOMS: atom_id res chain seq x y z
N MET A 1 -17.98 -11.42 11.14
CA MET A 1 -17.26 -12.69 10.90
C MET A 1 -16.38 -12.49 9.68
N ILE A 2 -15.06 -12.64 9.81
CA ILE A 2 -14.12 -12.58 8.67
C ILE A 2 -14.00 -14.01 8.13
N ASN A 3 -14.30 -14.21 6.85
CA ASN A 3 -14.32 -15.53 6.24
C ASN A 3 -12.90 -15.86 5.75
N SER A 4 -12.25 -16.87 6.35
CA SER A 4 -10.84 -17.20 6.11
C SER A 4 -10.50 -17.62 4.67
N ASN A 5 -11.51 -17.84 3.83
CA ASN A 5 -11.36 -18.16 2.40
C ASN A 5 -11.35 -16.92 1.48
N GLN A 6 -11.48 -15.70 2.01
CA GLN A 6 -11.32 -14.49 1.22
C GLN A 6 -9.81 -14.20 1.11
N GLY A 7 -9.25 -14.38 -0.10
CA GLY A 7 -7.84 -14.09 -0.37
C GLY A 7 -7.45 -12.69 0.11
N TRP A 8 -6.24 -12.51 0.63
CA TRP A 8 -5.85 -11.24 1.25
C TRP A 8 -5.48 -10.18 0.22
N THR A 9 -5.78 -8.92 0.55
CA THR A 9 -5.25 -7.77 -0.21
C THR A 9 -4.04 -7.16 0.51
N SER A 10 -3.24 -6.40 -0.22
CA SER A 10 -2.12 -5.64 0.34
C SER A 10 -2.19 -4.18 -0.12
N MET A 11 -1.89 -3.27 0.79
CA MET A 11 -1.77 -1.84 0.50
C MET A 11 -0.29 -1.46 0.44
N THR A 12 0.09 -0.68 -0.55
CA THR A 12 1.44 -0.14 -0.71
C THR A 12 1.37 1.38 -0.78
N LEU A 13 2.15 2.05 0.06
CA LEU A 13 2.36 3.50 -0.02
C LEU A 13 3.65 3.75 -0.79
N ARG A 14 3.59 4.55 -1.86
CA ARG A 14 4.80 5.03 -2.54
C ARG A 14 5.14 6.42 -2.06
N LEU A 15 6.31 6.54 -1.43
CA LEU A 15 6.78 7.76 -0.77
C LEU A 15 7.99 8.31 -1.52
N GLN A 16 8.04 9.62 -1.77
CA GLN A 16 9.21 10.28 -2.33
C GLN A 16 10.22 10.56 -1.22
N THR A 17 11.41 9.94 -1.31
CA THR A 17 12.42 9.99 -0.24
C THR A 17 13.59 10.92 -0.53
N GLY A 18 13.62 11.56 -1.70
CA GLY A 18 14.65 12.51 -2.09
C GLY A 18 14.82 12.60 -3.61
N PHE A 19 15.97 13.08 -4.03
CA PHE A 19 16.38 13.18 -5.43
C PHE A 19 17.73 12.49 -5.65
N ASP A 20 17.98 11.97 -6.84
CA ASP A 20 19.28 11.43 -7.23
C ASP A 20 20.28 12.53 -7.64
N GLU A 21 21.49 12.12 -8.04
CA GLU A 21 22.56 13.03 -8.49
C GLU A 21 22.18 13.88 -9.72
N LYS A 22 21.13 13.50 -10.44
CA LYS A 22 20.62 14.18 -11.64
C LYS A 22 19.34 14.99 -11.36
N GLY A 23 18.89 15.03 -10.11
CA GLY A 23 17.67 15.72 -9.70
C GLY A 23 16.38 14.94 -9.99
N ALA A 24 16.45 13.65 -10.32
CA ALA A 24 15.26 12.82 -10.49
C ALA A 24 14.72 12.34 -9.13
N PRO A 25 13.39 12.38 -8.89
CA PRO A 25 12.81 11.97 -7.61
C PRO A 25 13.02 10.47 -7.37
N GLN A 26 13.52 10.14 -6.19
CA GLN A 26 13.65 8.78 -5.69
C GLN A 26 12.45 8.41 -4.82
N TYR A 27 11.98 7.18 -4.97
CA TYR A 27 10.82 6.68 -4.26
C TYR A 27 11.13 5.41 -3.50
N LYS A 28 10.43 5.22 -2.37
CA LYS A 28 10.39 3.96 -1.63
C LYS A 28 8.97 3.52 -1.37
N ASP A 29 8.78 2.22 -1.42
CA ASP A 29 7.50 1.58 -1.17
C ASP A 29 7.44 1.07 0.27
N LYS A 30 6.31 1.34 0.93
CA LYS A 30 5.98 0.80 2.25
C LYS A 30 4.74 -0.07 2.16
N GLY A 31 4.93 -1.38 2.29
CA GLY A 31 3.87 -2.37 2.15
C GLY A 31 3.21 -2.74 3.48
N TYR A 32 1.89 -2.88 3.43
CA TYR A 32 1.02 -3.35 4.50
C TYR A 32 0.25 -4.57 3.99
N SER A 33 0.49 -5.73 4.62
CA SER A 33 -0.18 -6.98 4.27
C SER A 33 -1.46 -7.16 5.07
N ARG A 34 -2.28 -8.13 4.65
CA ARG A 34 -3.53 -8.53 5.32
C ARG A 34 -4.54 -7.38 5.43
N VAL A 35 -4.64 -6.58 4.39
CA VAL A 35 -5.75 -5.64 4.24
C VAL A 35 -7.00 -6.44 3.90
N LEU A 36 -8.09 -6.16 4.63
CA LEU A 36 -9.35 -6.87 4.46
C LEU A 36 -9.86 -6.64 3.03
N PRO A 37 -10.20 -7.70 2.27
CA PRO A 37 -10.70 -7.56 0.91
C PRO A 37 -12.04 -6.84 0.83
N SER A 38 -12.81 -6.87 1.93
CA SER A 38 -14.09 -6.18 2.06
C SER A 38 -13.94 -4.72 2.51
N ALA A 39 -12.72 -4.22 2.74
CA ALA A 39 -12.51 -2.82 3.11
C ALA A 39 -12.88 -1.92 1.93
N ALA A 40 -13.62 -0.84 2.22
CA ALA A 40 -13.94 0.14 1.19
C ALA A 40 -12.67 0.86 0.73
N GLN A 41 -12.55 1.16 -0.56
CA GLN A 41 -11.39 1.85 -1.10
C GLN A 41 -11.15 3.22 -0.43
N ALA A 42 -12.23 3.93 -0.08
CA ALA A 42 -12.16 5.19 0.65
C ALA A 42 -11.53 5.04 2.04
N ASP A 43 -11.88 3.97 2.77
CA ASP A 43 -11.32 3.70 4.11
C ASP A 43 -9.84 3.35 4.02
N VAL A 44 -9.47 2.51 3.03
CA VAL A 44 -8.07 2.16 2.76
C VAL A 44 -7.25 3.41 2.41
N TYR A 45 -7.82 4.31 1.60
CA TYR A 45 -7.18 5.58 1.24
C TYR A 45 -6.97 6.46 2.47
N ALA A 46 -8.00 6.69 3.28
CA ALA A 46 -7.91 7.52 4.48
C ALA A 46 -6.87 7.00 5.47
N VAL A 47 -6.83 5.67 5.67
CA VAL A 47 -5.79 5.04 6.51
C VAL A 47 -4.41 5.19 5.90
N GLY A 48 -4.25 4.99 4.59
CA GLY A 48 -2.97 5.15 3.90
C GLY A 48 -2.45 6.58 3.95
N GLU A 49 -3.32 7.57 3.79
CA GLU A 49 -3.00 9.00 3.93
C GLU A 49 -2.56 9.33 5.36
N ALA A 50 -3.33 8.89 6.36
CA ALA A 50 -2.96 9.08 7.76
C ALA A 50 -1.59 8.45 8.10
N LEU A 51 -1.32 7.23 7.61
CA LEU A 51 -0.04 6.56 7.80
C LEU A 51 1.12 7.28 7.10
N ALA A 52 0.89 7.85 5.92
CA ALA A 52 1.90 8.64 5.23
C ALA A 52 2.21 9.95 5.95
N GLY A 53 1.19 10.61 6.52
CA GLY A 53 1.33 11.83 7.31
C GLY A 53 2.12 11.67 8.62
N LEU A 54 2.31 10.43 9.09
CA LEU A 54 3.23 10.12 10.19
C LEU A 54 4.70 10.05 9.76
N THR A 55 4.98 10.17 8.46
CA THR A 55 6.33 10.16 7.90
C THR A 55 6.72 11.55 7.41
N SER A 56 8.02 11.78 7.27
CA SER A 56 8.55 13.03 6.71
C SER A 56 8.64 13.02 5.18
N TYR A 57 8.08 12.00 4.52
CA TYR A 57 8.17 11.80 3.08
C TYR A 57 6.85 12.11 2.39
N ASP A 58 6.93 12.73 1.22
CA ASP A 58 5.73 13.06 0.44
C ASP A 58 5.08 11.79 -0.11
N LEU A 59 3.77 11.66 0.10
CA LEU A 59 2.98 10.58 -0.47
C LEU A 59 2.77 10.83 -1.96
N HIS A 60 3.27 9.92 -2.80
CA HIS A 60 3.09 9.98 -4.24
C HIS A 60 1.82 9.26 -4.70
N HIS A 61 1.60 8.02 -4.26
CA HIS A 61 0.33 7.32 -4.46
C HIS A 61 0.14 6.17 -3.46
N ILE A 62 -1.10 5.69 -3.37
CA ILE A 62 -1.51 4.50 -2.62
C ILE A 62 -1.99 3.46 -3.62
N GLN A 63 -1.48 2.23 -3.50
CA GLN A 63 -1.89 1.10 -4.33
C GLN A 63 -2.53 0.02 -3.47
N LEU A 64 -3.72 -0.44 -3.85
CA LEU A 64 -4.36 -1.63 -3.29
C LEU A 64 -4.20 -2.77 -4.30
N THR A 65 -3.61 -3.88 -3.87
CA THR A 65 -3.34 -5.04 -4.73
C THR A 65 -4.02 -6.27 -4.16
N ASN A 66 -4.81 -6.94 -4.99
CA ASN A 66 -5.35 -8.26 -4.68
C ASN A 66 -4.27 -9.30 -4.95
N ARG A 67 -3.97 -10.15 -3.97
CA ARG A 67 -3.06 -11.28 -4.18
C ARG A 67 -3.86 -12.55 -4.35
N GLU A 68 -3.64 -13.23 -5.45
CA GLU A 68 -4.08 -14.61 -5.64
C GLU A 68 -2.91 -15.53 -5.28
N ASP A 69 -3.17 -16.52 -4.43
CA ASP A 69 -2.20 -17.57 -4.15
C ASP A 69 -2.20 -18.56 -5.32
N LEU A 70 -1.21 -18.43 -6.20
CA LEU A 70 -0.98 -19.38 -7.28
C LEU A 70 -0.12 -20.53 -6.76
N THR A 71 -0.76 -21.59 -6.26
CA THR A 71 -0.08 -22.84 -5.91
C THR A 71 -0.09 -23.80 -7.11
N ARG A 72 1.10 -24.32 -7.46
CA ARG A 72 1.23 -25.37 -8.47
C ARG A 72 0.88 -26.71 -7.82
N ILE A 73 -0.26 -27.27 -8.19
CA ILE A 73 -0.62 -28.67 -7.91
C ILE A 73 0.23 -29.64 -8.75
#